data_AF-A0A2M7SSI4-F1
#
_entry.id   AF-A0A2M7SSI4-F1
#
_cell.length_a   1.000
_cell.length_b   1.000
_cell.length_c   1.000
_cell.angle_alpha   90.00
_cell.angle_beta   90.00
_cell.angle_gamma   90.00
#
_symmetry.space_group_name_H-M   'P 1'
#
loop_
_entity.id
_entity.type
_entity.pdbx_description
1 polymer ?
#
loop_
_entity_poly.entity_id
_entity_poly.type
_entity_poly.pdbx_seq_one_letter_code
_entity_poly.pdbx_strand_id
1 'polypeptide(L)'
;MKVIYEAGEDSPWDYRLHFVDRSNSFYRLKITDLTWHYYCDSLRGQGREPTEISSELTSVLKSRDVFLRIGLARGWKKFPERCYLQITGIYTLPDYLEGKTFVDLSPQK
;
A
#
# COMPACT_ATOMS: atom_id res chain seq x y z
N MET A 1 -0.86 10.73 -7.86
CA MET A 1 -0.69 9.76 -6.75
C MET A 1 0.75 9.26 -6.71
N LYS A 2 1.27 8.89 -5.53
CA LYS A 2 2.64 8.41 -5.31
C LYS A 2 2.68 7.38 -4.17
N VAL A 3 3.37 6.27 -4.37
CA VAL A 3 3.70 5.30 -3.32
C VAL A 3 4.96 5.78 -2.60
N ILE A 4 4.93 5.74 -1.28
CA ILE A 4 6.06 6.10 -0.42
C ILE A 4 6.37 4.90 0.46
N TYR A 5 7.65 4.61 0.56
CA TYR A 5 8.20 3.72 1.56
C TYR A 5 8.85 4.56 2.67
N GLU A 6 8.57 4.22 3.93
CA GLU A 6 9.24 4.75 5.10
C GLU A 6 9.69 3.60 6.00
N ALA A 7 10.82 3.77 6.67
CA ALA A 7 11.19 2.89 7.77
C ALA A 7 10.19 3.15 8.91
N GLY A 8 9.38 2.13 9.24
CA GLY A 8 8.39 2.25 10.31
C GLY A 8 9.01 2.08 11.70
N GLU A 9 8.35 2.65 12.72
CA GLU A 9 8.71 2.42 14.14
C GLU A 9 8.48 0.96 14.55
N ASP A 10 7.36 0.35 14.11
CA ASP A 10 6.92 -1.00 14.52
C ASP A 10 7.03 -2.07 13.42
N SER A 11 7.29 -1.66 12.18
CA SER A 11 7.48 -2.54 11.03
C SER A 11 8.64 -2.00 10.20
N PRO A 12 9.60 -2.85 9.79
CA PRO A 12 10.65 -2.41 8.87
C PRO A 12 10.05 -1.94 7.54
N TRP A 13 8.79 -2.29 7.22
CA TRP A 13 8.15 -1.98 5.96
C TRP A 13 6.87 -1.15 6.15
N ASP A 14 6.94 0.19 6.05
CA ASP A 14 5.78 1.10 6.11
C ASP A 14 5.51 1.73 4.73
N TYR A 15 4.57 1.13 3.98
CA TYR A 15 4.11 1.68 2.70
C TYR A 15 2.92 2.62 2.89
N ARG A 16 2.97 3.76 2.19
CA ARG A 16 1.96 4.81 2.21
C ARG A 16 1.62 5.27 0.82
N LEU A 17 0.40 5.80 0.67
CA LEU A 17 -0.06 6.40 -0.57
C LEU A 17 -0.31 7.90 -0.38
N HIS A 18 0.34 8.69 -1.23
CA HIS A 18 0.09 10.12 -1.39
C HIS A 18 -0.86 10.36 -2.56
N PHE A 19 -1.99 11.01 -2.32
CA PHE A 19 -2.91 11.43 -3.38
C PHE A 19 -3.67 12.70 -2.98
N VAL A 20 -4.27 13.31 -4.00
CA VAL A 20 -5.12 14.51 -3.87
C VAL A 20 -6.49 14.11 -4.38
N ASP A 21 -7.54 14.44 -3.64
CA ASP A 21 -8.91 14.18 -4.07
C ASP A 21 -9.45 15.29 -5.00
N ARG A 22 -10.71 15.19 -5.40
CA ARG A 22 -11.35 16.19 -6.27
C ARG A 22 -11.60 17.54 -5.57
N SER A 23 -11.55 17.57 -4.24
CA SER A 23 -11.68 18.77 -3.42
C SER A 23 -10.34 19.46 -3.16
N ASN A 24 -9.25 18.94 -3.76
CA ASN A 24 -7.88 19.37 -3.50
C ASN A 24 -7.38 19.07 -2.07
N SER A 25 -8.02 18.12 -1.39
CA SER A 25 -7.59 17.63 -0.09
C SER A 25 -6.44 16.65 -0.25
N PHE A 26 -5.37 16.87 0.52
CA PHE A 26 -4.17 16.05 0.49
C PHE A 26 -4.29 14.88 1.48
N TYR A 27 -4.01 13.68 0.99
CA TYR A 27 -4.00 12.46 1.79
C TYR A 27 -2.64 11.78 1.77
N ARG A 28 -2.24 11.32 2.96
CA ARG A 28 -1.05 10.50 3.22
C ARG A 28 -1.46 9.32 4.09
N LEU A 29 -1.96 8.25 3.47
CA LEU A 29 -2.56 7.15 4.19
C LEU A 29 -1.65 5.92 4.19
N LYS A 30 -1.58 5.24 5.34
CA LYS A 30 -0.90 3.95 5.49
C LYS A 30 -1.63 2.88 4.70
N ILE A 31 -0.87 2.04 4.01
CA ILE A 31 -1.38 0.87 3.30
C ILE A 31 -1.31 -0.33 4.25
N THR A 32 -2.46 -0.93 4.51
CA THR A 32 -2.65 -2.10 5.40
C THR A 32 -3.26 -3.29 4.64
N ASP A 33 -3.44 -3.15 3.33
CA ASP A 33 -3.85 -4.23 2.44
C ASP A 33 -2.81 -5.35 2.44
N LEU A 34 -3.21 -6.55 2.89
CA LEU A 34 -2.32 -7.70 2.95
C LEU A 34 -1.84 -8.14 1.57
N THR A 35 -2.66 -8.02 0.53
CA THR A 35 -2.28 -8.42 -0.83
C THR A 35 -1.17 -7.52 -1.35
N TRP A 36 -1.27 -6.22 -1.07
CA TRP A 36 -0.21 -5.26 -1.37
C TRP A 36 1.09 -5.60 -0.64
N HIS A 37 1.02 -5.91 0.66
CA HIS A 37 2.19 -6.31 1.43
C HIS A 37 2.83 -7.57 0.87
N TYR A 38 2.08 -8.64 0.61
CA TYR A 38 2.61 -9.86 0.00
C TYR A 38 3.25 -9.61 -1.37
N TYR A 39 2.66 -8.74 -2.19
CA TYR A 39 3.25 -8.39 -3.46
C TYR A 39 4.60 -7.68 -3.28
N CYS A 40 4.65 -6.66 -2.43
CA CYS A 40 5.90 -6.01 -2.08
C CYS A 40 6.93 -7.00 -1.49
N ASP A 41 6.50 -7.96 -0.68
CA ASP A 41 7.37 -8.97 -0.07
C ASP A 41 7.94 -9.91 -1.12
N SER A 42 7.14 -10.33 -2.10
CA SER A 42 7.58 -11.15 -3.22
C SER A 42 8.63 -10.45 -4.08
N LEU A 43 8.51 -9.12 -4.26
CA LEU A 43 9.49 -8.31 -4.98
C LEU A 43 10.79 -8.16 -4.18
N ARG A 44 10.69 -7.98 -2.85
CA ARG A 44 11.87 -7.96 -1.98
C ARG A 44 12.58 -9.31 -1.94
N GLY A 45 11.83 -10.42 -1.98
CA GLY A 45 12.37 -11.77 -2.12
C GLY A 45 13.17 -11.99 -3.41
N GLN A 46 12.97 -11.14 -4.42
CA GLN A 46 13.75 -11.12 -5.67
C GLN A 46 14.97 -10.17 -5.60
N GLY A 47 15.31 -9.66 -4.41
CA GLY A 47 16.45 -8.77 -4.19
C GLY A 47 16.18 -7.30 -4.50
N ARG A 48 14.92 -6.89 -4.61
CA ARG A 48 14.56 -5.49 -4.90
C ARG A 48 14.49 -4.61 -3.67
N GLU A 49 14.99 -3.39 -3.79
CA GLU A 49 14.97 -2.42 -2.71
C GLU A 49 13.59 -1.73 -2.57
N PRO A 50 13.15 -1.36 -1.35
CA PRO A 50 11.84 -0.73 -1.14
C PRO A 50 11.64 0.59 -1.93
N THR A 51 12.72 1.34 -2.15
CA THR A 51 12.71 2.57 -2.97
C THR A 51 12.42 2.27 -4.44
N GLU A 52 12.97 1.18 -4.97
CA GLU A 52 12.70 0.72 -6.34
C GLU A 52 11.25 0.24 -6.47
N ILE A 53 10.79 -0.56 -5.51
CA ILE A 53 9.42 -1.08 -5.45
C ILE A 53 8.42 0.07 -5.42
N SER A 54 8.62 1.07 -4.55
CA SER A 54 7.73 2.22 -4.45
C SER A 54 7.74 3.10 -5.71
N SER A 55 8.89 3.24 -6.38
CA SER A 55 9.00 3.96 -7.66
C SER A 55 8.23 3.26 -8.79
N GLU A 56 8.40 1.94 -8.91
CA GLU A 56 7.69 1.13 -9.91
C GLU A 56 6.19 1.14 -9.66
N LEU A 57 5.76 0.85 -8.42
CA LEU A 57 4.36 0.86 -8.04
C LEU A 57 3.72 2.24 -8.24
N THR A 58 4.49 3.33 -8.03
CA THR A 58 4.02 4.67 -8.40
C THR A 58 3.73 4.79 -9.89
N SER A 59 4.61 4.25 -10.74
CA SER A 59 4.46 4.31 -12.19
C SER A 59 3.27 3.47 -12.66
N VAL A 60 3.16 2.25 -12.13
CA VAL A 60 2.03 1.34 -12.29
C VAL A 60 0.70 1.99 -11.92
N LEU A 61 0.62 2.61 -10.74
CA LEU A 61 -0.63 3.20 -10.28
C LEU A 61 -0.99 4.49 -11.04
N LYS A 62 -0.03 5.16 -11.68
CA LYS A 62 -0.28 6.33 -12.52
C LYS A 62 -0.78 5.99 -13.92
N SER A 63 -0.53 4.77 -14.41
CA SER A 63 -0.94 4.32 -15.74
C SER A 63 -2.25 3.52 -15.75
N ARG A 64 -2.90 3.36 -14.58
CA ARG A 64 -4.08 2.52 -14.39
C ARG A 64 -5.20 3.31 -13.74
N ASP A 65 -6.44 2.87 -13.95
CA ASP A 65 -7.56 3.34 -13.12
C ASP A 65 -7.44 2.70 -11.75
N VAL A 66 -7.51 3.51 -10.68
CA VAL A 66 -7.25 3.06 -9.31
C VAL A 66 -8.47 3.29 -8.42
N PHE A 67 -8.88 2.23 -7.73
CA PHE A 67 -9.95 2.24 -6.73
C PHE A 67 -9.37 1.89 -5.37
N LEU A 68 -9.62 2.74 -4.38
CA LEU A 68 -9.09 2.58 -3.03
C LEU A 68 -10.21 2.24 -2.05
N ARG A 69 -10.02 1.20 -1.24
CA ARG A 69 -10.85 0.96 -0.06
C ARG A 69 -10.23 1.64 1.15
N ILE A 70 -10.82 2.74 1.59
CA ILE A 70 -10.37 3.49 2.76
C ILE A 70 -11.22 3.06 3.97
N GLY A 71 -10.56 2.55 5.01
CA GLY A 71 -11.18 2.14 6.26
C GLY A 71 -10.73 3.00 7.43
N LEU A 72 -11.56 3.03 8.48
CA LEU A 72 -11.21 3.67 9.74
C LEU A 72 -10.60 2.62 10.69
N ALA A 73 -9.38 2.85 11.14
CA ALA A 73 -8.71 1.98 12.09
C ALA A 73 -9.34 2.10 13.48
N ARG A 74 -9.23 1.03 14.28
CA ARG A 74 -9.55 1.07 15.71
C ARG A 74 -8.60 2.02 16.43
N GLY A 75 -9.06 2.57 17.56
CA GLY A 75 -8.24 3.38 18.45
C GLY A 75 -6.93 2.67 18.82
N TRP A 76 -5.82 3.38 18.75
CA TRP A 76 -4.51 2.82 19.09
C TRP A 76 -4.23 3.02 20.57
N LYS A 77 -3.65 2.05 21.28
CA LYS A 77 -3.40 2.13 22.74
C LYS A 77 -2.66 3.42 23.16
N LYS A 78 -1.78 3.94 22.31
CA LYS A 78 -1.04 5.20 22.54
C LYS A 78 -1.92 6.45 22.41
N PHE A 79 -2.95 6.39 21.58
CA PHE A 79 -3.92 7.47 21.32
C PHE A 79 -5.34 6.87 21.19
N PRO A 80 -5.93 6.39 22.30
CA PRO A 80 -7.19 5.64 22.27
C PRO A 80 -8.37 6.47 21.74
N GLU A 81 -8.27 7.79 21.82
CA GLU A 81 -9.25 8.76 21.32
C GLU A 81 -9.17 9.00 19.80
N ARG A 82 -8.12 8.49 19.14
CA ARG A 82 -7.88 8.75 17.71
C ARG A 82 -8.16 7.52 16.87
N CYS A 83 -8.94 7.72 15.82
CA CYS A 83 -9.09 6.75 14.74
C CYS A 83 -8.43 7.30 13.48
N TYR A 84 -7.64 6.46 12.80
CA TYR A 84 -6.87 6.87 11.62
C TYR A 84 -7.44 6.26 10.35
N LEU A 85 -7.52 7.05 9.28
CA LEU A 85 -7.83 6.52 7.96
C LEU A 85 -6.67 5.67 7.45
N GLN A 86 -6.98 4.51 6.89
CA GLN A 86 -6.02 3.58 6.32
C GLN A 86 -6.54 3.04 4.99
N ILE A 87 -5.62 2.75 4.08
CA ILE A 87 -5.95 2.04 2.85
C ILE A 87 -5.93 0.55 3.19
N THR A 88 -7.09 -0.08 3.07
CA THR A 88 -7.30 -1.51 3.39
C THR A 88 -7.49 -2.36 2.13
N GLY A 89 -7.51 -1.73 0.95
CA GLY A 89 -7.61 -2.39 -0.34
C GLY A 89 -7.17 -1.45 -1.46
N ILE A 90 -6.37 -1.96 -2.40
CA ILE A 90 -5.97 -1.26 -3.62
C ILE A 90 -6.37 -2.12 -4.82
N TYR A 91 -7.18 -1.57 -5.71
CA TYR A 91 -7.62 -2.25 -6.93
C TYR A 91 -7.27 -1.40 -8.13
N THR A 92 -6.84 -2.03 -9.22
CA THR A 92 -6.55 -1.33 -10.46
C THR A 92 -7.19 -1.99 -11.67
N LEU A 93 -7.44 -1.19 -12.71
CA LEU A 93 -7.82 -1.67 -14.05
C LEU A 93 -6.85 -1.08 -15.07
N PRO A 94 -6.09 -1.92 -15.82
CA PRO A 94 -5.90 -3.36 -15.62
C PRO A 94 -5.29 -3.71 -14.24
N ASP A 95 -5.46 -4.96 -13.82
CA ASP A 95 -4.98 -5.45 -12.52
C ASP A 95 -3.45 -5.33 -12.40
N TYR A 96 -2.98 -4.79 -11.27
CA TYR A 96 -1.56 -4.58 -11.00
C TYR A 96 -0.84 -5.87 -10.60
N LEU A 97 -1.61 -6.88 -10.18
CA LEU A 97 -1.10 -8.21 -9.90
C LEU A 97 -1.03 -9.08 -11.16
N GLU A 98 -1.53 -8.59 -12.29
CA GLU A 98 -1.53 -9.30 -13.57
C GLU A 98 -2.21 -10.68 -13.47
N GLY A 99 -3.30 -10.76 -12.70
CA GLY A 99 -4.05 -12.00 -12.48
C GLY A 99 -3.50 -12.88 -11.35
N LYS A 100 -2.44 -12.46 -10.66
CA LYS A 100 -1.94 -13.14 -9.45
C LYS A 100 -2.81 -12.81 -8.23
N THR A 101 -2.86 -13.73 -7.29
CA THR A 101 -3.58 -13.58 -6.03
C THR A 101 -2.63 -13.66 -4.84
N PHE A 102 -3.14 -13.42 -3.63
CA PHE A 102 -2.36 -13.58 -2.40
C PHE A 102 -1.79 -15.00 -2.25
N VAL A 103 -2.46 -16.02 -2.81
CA VAL A 103 -2.00 -17.42 -2.75
C VAL A 103 -0.72 -17.58 -3.56
N ASP A 104 -0.68 -16.99 -4.75
CA ASP A 104 0.47 -17.04 -5.67
C ASP A 104 1.71 -16.31 -5.13
N LEU A 105 1.49 -15.38 -4.18
CA LEU A 105 2.52 -14.54 -3.58
C LEU A 105 2.91 -15.00 -2.16
N SER A 106 2.19 -15.97 -1.61
CA SER A 106 2.48 -16.47 -0.26
C SER A 106 3.81 -17.23 -0.22
N PRO A 107 4.66 -17.03 0.80
CA PRO A 107 5.92 -17.77 0.93
C PRO A 107 5.63 -19.28 0.97
N GLN A 108 6.25 -20.05 0.06
CA GLN A 108 6.25 -21.51 0.17
C GLN A 108 7.06 -21.87 1.41
N LYS A 109 6.43 -22.58 2.36
CA LYS A 109 7.06 -23.03 3.61
C LYS A 109 8.13 -24.08 3.36
#